data_AF-A0A349W4C4-F1
#
_entry.id   AF-A0A349W4C4-F1
#
_cell.length_a   1.000
_cell.length_b   1.000
_cell.length_c   1.000
_cell.angle_alpha   90.00
_cell.angle_beta   90.00
_cell.angle_gamma   90.00
#
_symmetry.space_group_name_H-M   'P 1'
#
loop_
_entity.id
_entity.type
_entity.pdbx_description
1 polymer ?
#
loop_
_entity_poly.entity_id
_entity_poly.type
_entity_poly.pdbx_seq_one_letter_code
_entity_poly.pdbx_strand_id
1 'polypeptide(L)' 'MKKVLILMGILLIPIFFIVLNNTGRGTIAKDNIVFRDKLSDYNLFKGKIADLVPNDQGISYELASTLFTDYTDKKRVIFL' A
#
# COMPACT_ATOMS: atom_id res chain seq x y z
N MET A 1 -39.20 -23.89 -26.05
CA MET A 1 -38.15 -22.96 -26.54
C MET A 1 -38.11 -21.66 -25.75
N LYS A 2 -39.18 -20.84 -25.72
CA LYS A 2 -39.21 -19.55 -24.98
C LYS A 2 -38.84 -19.65 -23.49
N LYS A 3 -39.36 -20.66 -22.77
CA LYS A 3 -39.03 -20.88 -21.34
C LYS A 3 -37.57 -21.24 -21.09
N VAL A 4 -36.96 -22.03 -22.00
CA VAL A 4 -35.55 -22.40 -21.95
C VAL A 4 -34.66 -21.18 -22.21
N LEU A 5 -35.05 -20.33 -23.15
CA LEU A 5 -34.35 -19.07 -23.45
C LEU A 5 -34.36 -18.11 -22.24
N ILE A 6 -35.50 -18.00 -21.56
CA ILE A 6 -35.63 -17.17 -20.34
C ILE A 6 -34.74 -17.71 -19.21
N LEU A 7 -34.75 -19.03 -18.99
CA LEU A 7 -33.91 -19.69 -17.98
C LEU A 7 -32.41 -19.49 -18.26
N MET A 8 -32.02 -19.59 -19.52
CA MET A 8 -30.63 -19.38 -19.94
C MET A 8 -30.19 -17.93 -19.73
N GLY A 9 -31.07 -16.96 -20.00
CA GLY A 9 -30.82 -15.55 -19.70
C GLY A 9 -30.60 -15.28 -18.21
N ILE A 10 -31.46 -15.82 -17.34
CA ILE A 10 -31.34 -15.65 -15.88
C ILE A 10 -29.99 -16.17 -15.36
N LEU A 11 -29.48 -17.26 -15.96
CA LEU A 11 -28.23 -17.88 -15.52
C LEU A 11 -27.00 -17.15 -16.07
N LEU A 12 -27.06 -16.62 -17.30
CA LEU A 12 -25.92 -15.97 -17.96
C LEU A 12 -25.74 -14.48 -17.60
N ILE A 13 -26.83 -13.76 -17.29
CA ILE A 13 -26.79 -12.34 -16.91
C ILE A 13 -25.85 -12.07 -15.72
N PRO A 14 -25.93 -12.77 -14.56
CA PRO A 14 -25.04 -12.49 -13.43
C PRO A 14 -23.57 -12.82 -13.75
N ILE A 15 -23.31 -13.87 -14.55
CA ILE A 15 -21.96 -14.22 -15.01
C ILE A 15 -21.39 -13.10 -15.88
N PHE A 16 -22.19 -12.55 -16.80
CA PHE A 16 -21.80 -11.44 -17.65
C PHE A 16 -21.46 -10.18 -16.85
N PHE A 17 -22.27 -9.86 -15.82
CA PHE A 17 -21.98 -8.74 -14.92
C PHE A 17 -20.68 -8.96 -14.12
N ILE A 18 -20.38 -10.17 -13.68
CA ILE A 18 -19.12 -10.47 -12.98
C ILE A 18 -17.92 -10.27 -13.91
N VAL A 19 -18.00 -10.75 -15.16
CA VAL A 19 -16.91 -10.61 -16.14
C VAL A 19 -16.66 -9.14 -16.49
N LEU A 20 -17.72 -8.36 -16.71
CA LEU A 20 -17.61 -6.93 -17.02
C LEU A 20 -16.99 -6.11 -15.88
N ASN A 21 -17.26 -6.46 -14.62
CA ASN A 21 -16.80 -5.69 -13.46
C ASN A 21 -15.46 -6.18 -12.87
N ASN A 22 -14.82 -7.20 -13.48
CA ASN A 22 -13.56 -7.76 -12.96
C ASN A 22 -12.30 -7.14 -13.61
N THR A 23 -12.43 -6.08 -14.39
CA THR A 23 -11.27 -5.36 -14.95
C THR A 23 -10.60 -4.53 -13.86
N GLY A 24 -9.40 -4.93 -13.43
CA GLY A 24 -8.56 -4.19 -12.48
C GLY A 24 -8.27 -4.91 -11.16
N ARG A 25 -8.82 -6.12 -10.96
CA ARG A 25 -8.52 -6.91 -9.76
C ARG A 25 -7.09 -7.45 -9.83
N GLY A 26 -6.19 -6.88 -9.03
CA GLY A 26 -4.78 -7.26 -8.99
C GLY A 26 -3.85 -6.42 -9.86
N THR A 27 -4.35 -5.41 -10.58
CA THR A 27 -3.48 -4.38 -11.16
C THR A 27 -3.10 -3.40 -10.05
N ILE A 28 -2.16 -3.80 -9.21
CA ILE A 28 -1.38 -2.83 -8.43
C ILE A 28 -0.75 -1.94 -9.49
N ALA A 29 -1.08 -0.64 -9.50
CA ALA A 29 -0.31 0.31 -10.30
C ALA A 29 1.15 0.03 -9.94
N LYS A 30 1.97 -0.36 -10.92
CA LYS A 30 3.41 -0.44 -10.69
C LYS A 30 3.83 0.98 -10.40
N ASP A 31 3.81 1.37 -9.14
CA ASP A 31 4.51 2.55 -8.70
C ASP A 31 5.95 2.35 -9.17
N ASN A 32 6.48 3.31 -9.93
CA ASN A 32 7.85 3.29 -10.43
C ASN A 32 8.86 3.53 -9.29
N ILE A 33 8.56 3.04 -8.09
CA ILE A 33 9.38 3.13 -6.90
C ILE A 33 10.45 2.04 -7.02
N VAL A 34 11.67 2.48 -7.25
CA VAL A 34 12.86 1.63 -7.21
C VAL A 34 13.38 1.63 -5.78
N PHE A 35 13.21 0.53 -5.07
CA PHE A 35 13.82 0.35 -3.76
C PHE A 35 15.33 0.16 -3.92
N ARG A 36 16.11 0.71 -3.00
CA ARG A 36 17.55 0.47 -2.93
C ARG A 36 17.79 -0.85 -2.21
N ASP A 37 18.90 -1.52 -2.54
CA ASP A 37 19.22 -2.85 -2.01
C ASP A 37 19.52 -2.82 -0.50
N LYS A 38 20.08 -1.72 0.01
CA LYS A 38 20.45 -1.58 1.43
C LYS A 38 19.83 -0.33 2.04
N LEU A 39 19.46 -0.44 3.33
CA LEU A 39 18.98 0.70 4.13
C LEU A 39 20.01 1.83 4.24
N SER A 40 21.30 1.51 4.25
CA SER A 40 22.39 2.50 4.26
C SER A 40 22.36 3.42 3.05
N ASP A 41 21.91 2.91 1.89
CA ASP A 41 21.98 3.64 0.62
C ASP A 41 20.93 4.75 0.54
N TYR A 42 19.95 4.73 1.46
CA TYR A 42 18.96 5.77 1.61
C TYR A 42 19.50 7.00 2.35
N ASN A 43 20.66 6.90 3.01
CA ASN A 43 21.23 7.98 3.81
C ASN A 43 20.18 8.64 4.74
N LEU A 44 19.41 7.81 5.46
CA LEU A 44 18.21 8.24 6.20
C LEU A 44 18.44 9.36 7.22
N PHE A 45 19.68 9.54 7.68
CA PHE A 45 20.05 10.54 8.68
C PHE A 45 21.16 11.45 8.17
N LYS A 46 21.09 12.72 8.53
CA LYS A 46 22.12 13.72 8.23
C LYS A 46 23.03 13.98 9.43
N GLY A 47 24.27 14.36 9.15
CA GLY A 47 25.26 14.65 10.20
C GLY A 47 25.70 13.39 10.94
N LYS A 48 25.83 13.48 12.27
CA LYS A 48 26.20 12.32 13.10
C LYS A 48 24.96 11.46 13.32
N ILE A 49 25.07 10.16 13.06
CA ILE A 49 23.96 9.20 13.24
C ILE A 49 23.40 9.24 14.68
N ALA A 50 24.26 9.51 15.68
CA ALA A 50 23.87 9.66 17.07
C ALA A 50 22.80 10.74 17.32
N ASP A 51 22.73 11.76 16.45
CA ASP A 51 21.77 12.86 16.57
C ASP A 51 20.38 12.48 16.02
N LEU A 52 20.28 11.36 15.28
CA LEU A 52 19.04 10.82 14.70
C LEU A 52 18.23 11.86 13.92
N VAL A 53 18.89 12.82 13.27
CA VAL A 53 18.25 13.86 12.47
C VAL A 53 17.94 13.30 11.09
N PRO A 54 16.66 13.18 10.69
CA PRO A 54 16.31 12.67 9.36
C PRO A 54 16.93 13.52 8.25
N ASN A 55 17.22 12.89 7.11
CA ASN A 55 17.55 13.62 5.90
C ASN A 55 16.35 14.41 5.37
N ASP A 56 16.54 15.17 4.29
CA ASP A 56 15.52 16.09 3.79
C ASP A 56 14.34 15.37 3.10
N GLN A 57 14.44 14.05 2.87
CA GLN A 57 13.35 13.19 2.39
C GLN A 57 12.60 12.48 3.54
N GLY A 58 13.09 12.59 4.77
CA GLY A 58 12.55 11.93 5.95
C GLY A 58 11.62 12.84 6.74
N ILE A 59 10.37 12.43 6.91
CA ILE A 59 9.40 13.12 7.75
C ILE A 59 9.34 12.42 9.12
N SER A 60 9.56 13.17 10.20
CA SER A 60 9.36 12.64 11.55
C SER A 60 7.86 12.41 11.80
N TYR A 61 7.53 11.23 12.29
CA TYR A 61 6.15 10.84 12.53
C TYR A 61 5.91 10.54 14.01
N GLU A 62 4.87 11.16 14.57
CA GLU A 62 4.40 10.91 15.93
C GLU A 62 3.13 10.06 15.89
N LEU A 63 3.05 9.06 16.77
CA LEU A 63 1.85 8.22 16.85
C LEU A 63 0.70 9.00 17.47
N ALA A 64 -0.48 8.93 16.85
CA ALA A 64 -1.69 9.56 17.39
C ALA A 64 -2.17 8.95 18.72
N SER A 65 -1.73 7.73 19.07
CA SER A 65 -1.95 7.13 20.39
C SER A 65 -0.84 6.12 20.75
N THR A 66 -0.57 5.99 22.04
CA THR A 66 0.36 5.01 22.61
C THR A 66 -0.30 3.63 22.65
N LEU A 67 -0.43 2.97 21.49
CA LEU A 67 -1.07 1.65 21.44
C LEU A 67 -0.26 0.52 22.11
N PHE A 68 0.99 0.77 22.50
CA PHE A 68 1.78 -0.15 23.33
C PHE A 68 2.79 0.65 24.17
N THR A 69 2.68 0.56 25.49
CA THR A 69 3.46 1.33 26.48
C THR A 69 4.97 1.22 26.29
N ASP A 70 5.45 0.05 25.80
CA ASP A 70 6.88 -0.25 25.65
C ASP A 70 7.51 0.19 24.31
N TYR A 71 6.72 0.74 23.37
CA TYR A 71 7.24 1.22 22.07
C TYR A 71 7.29 2.74 21.97
N THR A 72 7.07 3.45 23.08
CA THR A 72 6.82 4.90 23.05
C THR A 72 8.06 5.72 22.67
N ASP A 73 9.27 5.25 22.96
CA ASP A 73 10.47 6.10 22.87
C ASP A 73 11.25 6.01 21.54
N LYS A 74 10.79 5.22 20.57
CA LYS A 74 11.49 5.11 19.28
C LYS A 74 11.11 6.26 18.34
N LYS A 75 12.12 6.97 17.84
CA LYS A 75 11.93 7.96 16.76
C LYS A 75 11.52 7.25 15.47
N ARG A 76 10.42 7.71 14.86
CA ARG A 76 9.86 7.16 13.63
C ARG A 76 10.04 8.14 12.48
N VAL A 77 10.45 7.65 11.32
CA VAL A 77 10.68 8.45 10.13
C VAL A 77 9.97 7.78 8.96
N ILE A 78 9.21 8.55 8.21
CA ILE A 78 8.62 8.15 6.93
C ILE A 78 9.52 8.70 5.83
N PHE A 79 10.01 7.82 4.96
CA PHE A 79 10.82 8.20 3.79
C PHE A 79 9.90 8.31 2.58
N LEU A 80 9.95 9.44 1.87
CA LEU A 80 9.18 9.71 0.65
C LEU A 80 10.03 9.58 -0.62
#